data_AF-A0A6L8DV73-F1
#
_entry.id   AF-A0A6L8DV73-F1
#
_cell.length_a   1.000
_cell.length_b   1.000
_cell.length_c   1.000
_cell.angle_alpha   90.00
_cell.angle_beta   90.00
_cell.angle_gamma   90.00
#
_symmetry.space_group_name_H-M   'P 1'
#
loop_
_entity.id
_entity.type
_entity.pdbx_description
1 polymer ?
#
loop_
_entity_poly.entity_id
_entity_poly.type
_entity_poly.pdbx_seq_one_letter_code
_entity_poly.pdbx_strand_id
1 'polypeptide(L)'
;MKRLLSTYPLRLPASLKAAVAEISKADGTSINQFVTTAVAEKISAMKTAEFFTGCAAQADIEAARRLLRREGGQPPEPDDSLP
;
A
#
# COMPACT_ATOMS: atom_id res chain seq x y z
N MET A 1 -17.88 6.64 -27.64
CA MET A 1 -17.77 6.48 -26.18
C MET A 1 -16.66 5.48 -25.87
N LYS A 2 -15.61 5.89 -25.16
CA LYS A 2 -14.49 5.00 -24.78
C LYS A 2 -14.98 4.05 -23.67
N ARG A 3 -14.88 2.74 -23.87
CA ARG A 3 -15.16 1.78 -22.79
C ARG A 3 -14.05 1.93 -21.73
N LEU A 4 -14.45 2.32 -20.52
CA LEU A 4 -13.54 2.51 -19.37
C LEU A 4 -13.10 1.17 -18.74
N LEU A 5 -13.78 0.08 -19.06
CA LEU A 5 -13.51 -1.26 -18.56
C LEU A 5 -13.14 -2.19 -19.72
N SER A 6 -11.99 -2.85 -19.59
CA SER A 6 -11.53 -3.90 -20.48
C SER A 6 -11.57 -5.23 -19.73
N THR A 7 -12.25 -6.22 -20.30
CA THR A 7 -12.30 -7.57 -19.73
C THR A 7 -11.02 -8.31 -20.11
N TYR A 8 -10.25 -8.72 -19.11
CA TYR A 8 -9.06 -9.55 -19.31
C TYR A 8 -9.31 -10.96 -18.76
N PRO A 9 -9.33 -12.01 -19.61
CA PRO A 9 -9.53 -13.37 -19.14
C PRO A 9 -8.27 -13.88 -18.43
N LEU A 10 -8.37 -14.14 -17.13
CA LEU A 10 -7.29 -14.69 -16.31
C LEU A 10 -7.49 -16.19 -16.05
N ARG A 11 -6.41 -16.97 -16.12
CA ARG A 11 -6.39 -18.37 -15.69
C ARG A 11 -5.73 -18.47 -14.32
N LEU A 12 -6.44 -19.03 -13.35
CA LEU A 12 -5.93 -19.28 -12.00
C LEU A 12 -5.78 -20.80 -11.79
N PRO A 13 -4.73 -21.24 -11.07
CA PRO A 13 -4.68 -22.62 -10.56
C PRO A 13 -5.94 -22.96 -9.76
N ALA A 14 -6.38 -24.22 -9.81
CA ALA A 14 -7.64 -24.65 -9.21
C ALA A 14 -7.72 -24.37 -7.70
N SER A 15 -6.62 -24.62 -6.98
CA SER A 15 -6.50 -24.34 -5.55
C SER A 15 -6.67 -22.86 -5.22
N LEU A 16 -6.03 -21.98 -6.01
CA LEU A 16 -6.12 -20.53 -5.82
C LEU A 16 -7.52 -20.01 -6.14
N LYS A 17 -8.14 -20.53 -7.21
CA LYS A 17 -9.54 -20.19 -7.53
C LYS A 17 -10.49 -20.58 -6.39
N ALA A 18 -10.29 -21.75 -5.78
CA ALA A 18 -11.10 -22.21 -4.65
C ALA A 18 -10.96 -21.28 -3.44
N ALA A 19 -9.72 -20.94 -3.06
CA ALA A 19 -9.45 -20.02 -1.96
C ALA A 19 -10.07 -18.63 -2.18
N VAL A 20 -9.91 -18.06 -3.39
CA VAL A 20 -10.52 -16.77 -3.73
C VAL A 20 -12.05 -16.85 -3.66
N ALA A 21 -12.65 -17.93 -4.17
CA ALA A 21 -14.10 -18.10 -4.12
C ALA A 21 -14.64 -18.19 -2.69
N GLU A 22 -13.93 -18.88 -1.79
CA GLU A 22 -14.29 -18.98 -0.38
C GLU A 22 -14.26 -17.61 0.32
N ILE A 23 -13.16 -16.87 0.15
CA ILE A 23 -12.98 -15.53 0.74
C ILE A 23 -14.01 -14.55 0.16
N SER A 24 -14.17 -14.51 -1.16
CA SER A 24 -15.18 -13.67 -1.82
C SER A 24 -16.59 -13.95 -1.31
N LYS A 25 -16.93 -15.22 -1.04
CA LYS A 25 -18.23 -15.59 -0.48
C LYS A 25 -18.39 -15.10 0.96
N ALA A 26 -17.35 -15.20 1.79
CA ALA A 26 -17.36 -14.70 3.16
C ALA A 26 -17.55 -13.17 3.19
N ASP A 27 -16.90 -12.46 2.28
CA ASP A 27 -16.93 -10.99 2.20
C ASP A 27 -18.11 -10.44 1.38
N GLY A 28 -18.95 -11.32 0.79
CA GLY A 28 -20.07 -10.90 -0.06
C GLY A 28 -19.65 -10.20 -1.36
N THR A 29 -18.43 -10.44 -1.84
CA THR A 29 -17.88 -9.83 -3.06
C THR A 29 -17.84 -10.83 -4.22
N SER A 30 -17.77 -10.33 -5.45
CA SER A 30 -17.50 -11.21 -6.60
C SER A 30 -16.01 -11.52 -6.71
N ILE A 31 -15.67 -12.69 -7.28
CA ILE A 31 -14.28 -13.08 -7.59
C ILE A 31 -13.57 -11.99 -8.42
N ASN A 32 -14.26 -11.38 -9.38
CA ASN A 32 -13.67 -10.34 -10.22
C ASN A 32 -13.36 -9.06 -9.42
N GLN A 33 -14.24 -8.67 -8.50
CA GLN A 33 -13.97 -7.54 -7.61
C GLN A 33 -12.80 -7.84 -6.68
N PHE A 34 -12.78 -9.04 -6.08
CA PHE A 34 -11.67 -9.48 -5.24
C PHE A 34 -10.33 -9.38 -5.98
N VAL A 35 -10.25 -9.96 -7.19
CA VAL A 35 -9.03 -9.91 -8.01
C VAL A 35 -8.67 -8.48 -8.40
N THR A 36 -9.67 -7.64 -8.73
CA THR A 36 -9.43 -6.24 -9.09
C THR A 36 -8.84 -5.45 -7.92
N THR A 37 -9.39 -5.62 -6.72
CA THR A 37 -8.88 -4.98 -5.50
C THR A 37 -7.49 -5.48 -5.17
N ALA A 38 -7.25 -6.79 -5.20
CA ALA A 38 -5.93 -7.37 -4.93
C ALA A 38 -4.85 -6.88 -5.93
N VAL A 39 -5.21 -6.71 -7.21
CA VAL A 39 -4.30 -6.13 -8.21
C VAL A 39 -4.01 -4.66 -7.90
N ALA A 40 -5.03 -3.88 -7.55
CA ALA A 40 -4.86 -2.48 -7.15
C ALA A 40 -3.96 -2.35 -5.92
N GLU A 41 -4.17 -3.18 -4.90
CA GLU A 41 -3.34 -3.24 -3.69
C GLU A 41 -1.89 -3.62 -4.01
N LYS A 42 -1.67 -4.64 -4.85
CA LYS A 42 -0.32 -5.05 -5.24
C LYS A 42 0.42 -3.93 -5.98
N ILE A 43 -0.26 -3.26 -6.91
CA ILE A 43 0.31 -2.11 -7.64
C ILE A 43 0.62 -0.97 -6.67
N SER A 44 -0.29 -0.67 -5.74
CA SER A 44 -0.10 0.35 -4.71
C SER A 44 1.15 0.06 -3.88
N ALA A 45 1.26 -1.15 -3.34
CA ALA A 45 2.41 -1.57 -2.54
C ALA A 45 3.75 -1.48 -3.31
N MET A 46 3.77 -1.90 -4.58
CA MET A 46 4.96 -1.79 -5.42
C MET A 46 5.37 -0.33 -5.66
N LYS A 47 4.41 0.53 -6.03
CA LYS A 47 4.68 1.96 -6.26
C LYS A 47 5.10 2.69 -4.98
N THR A 48 4.51 2.34 -3.85
CA THR A 48 4.91 2.89 -2.55
C THR A 48 6.35 2.52 -2.21
N ALA A 49 6.76 1.27 -2.46
CA ALA A 49 8.14 0.85 -2.25
C ALA A 49 9.12 1.63 -3.16
N GLU A 50 8.78 1.80 -4.44
CA GLU A 50 9.56 2.60 -5.39
C GLU A 50 9.67 4.06 -4.95
N PHE A 51 8.57 4.67 -4.51
CA PHE A 51 8.53 6.03 -4.01
C PHE A 51 9.48 6.24 -2.83
N PHE A 52 9.40 5.40 -1.80
CA PHE A 52 10.28 5.52 -0.64
C PHE A 52 11.74 5.23 -0.96
N THR A 53 12.02 4.35 -1.93
CA THR A 53 13.37 4.14 -2.43
C THR A 53 13.92 5.41 -3.08
N GLY A 54 13.11 6.10 -3.89
CA GLY A 54 13.45 7.39 -4.48
C GLY A 54 13.67 8.49 -3.43
N CYS A 55 12.82 8.56 -2.41
CA CYS A 55 13.00 9.49 -1.29
C CYS A 55 14.29 9.22 -0.53
N ALA A 56 14.59 7.96 -0.21
CA ALA A 56 15.79 7.56 0.52
C ALA A 56 17.07 7.89 -0.25
N ALA A 57 17.06 7.73 -1.58
CA ALA A 57 18.21 8.08 -2.42
C ALA A 57 18.57 9.57 -2.40
N GLN A 58 17.60 10.44 -2.11
CA GLN A 58 17.79 11.89 -2.03
C GLN A 58 17.90 12.40 -0.59
N ALA A 59 17.77 11.52 0.41
CA ALA A 59 17.71 11.92 1.81
C ALA A 59 19.09 12.25 2.37
N ASP A 60 19.23 13.43 2.96
CA ASP A 60 20.34 13.76 3.86
C ASP A 60 19.95 13.43 5.30
N ILE A 61 20.28 12.20 5.72
CA ILE A 61 19.97 11.69 7.06
C ILE A 61 20.71 12.49 8.15
N GLU A 62 21.91 13.00 7.87
CA GLU A 62 22.66 13.79 8.83
C GLU A 62 22.06 15.19 9.00
N ALA A 63 21.61 15.83 7.91
CA ALA A 63 20.84 17.06 8.00
C ALA A 63 19.54 16.87 8.78
N ALA A 64 18.80 15.79 8.53
CA ALA A 64 17.61 15.45 9.29
C ALA A 64 17.92 15.28 10.79
N ARG A 65 18.99 14.58 11.15
CA ARG A 65 19.42 14.41 12.54
C ARG A 65 19.81 15.74 13.20
N ARG A 66 20.53 16.62 12.50
CA ARG A 66 20.85 17.96 13.00
C ARG A 66 19.58 18.77 13.25
N LEU A 67 18.61 18.69 12.35
CA LEU A 67 17.32 19.36 12.49
C LEU A 67 16.56 18.88 13.74
N LEU A 68 16.49 17.56 13.96
CA LEU A 68 15.80 16.95 15.09
C LEU A 68 16.45 17.27 16.45
N ARG A 69 17.75 17.60 16.47
CA ARG A 69 18.51 17.90 17.70
C ARG A 69 18.78 19.40 17.90
N ARG A 70 18.18 20.27 17.07
CA ARG A 70 18.43 21.71 17.15
C ARG A 70 17.92 22.29 18.47
N GLU A 71 18.60 23.33 18.95
CA GLU A 71 18.11 24.14 20.04
C GLU A 71 16.89 24.97 19.60
N GLY A 72 15.96 25.24 20.53
CA GLY A 72 14.75 26.04 20.26
C GLY A 72 13.58 25.28 19.63
N GLY A 73 13.54 23.95 19.74
CA GLY A 73 12.34 23.16 19.43
C GLY A 73 11.21 23.35 20.45
N GLN A 74 10.00 22.93 20.09
CA GLN A 74 8.90 22.84 21.05
C GLN A 74 9.04 21.55 21.87
N PRO A 75 8.74 21.59 23.18
CA PRO A 75 8.68 20.37 23.97
C PRO A 75 7.56 19.45 23.44
N PRO A 76 7.68 18.13 23.62
CA PRO A 76 6.60 17.20 23.30
C PRO A 76 5.30 17.58 24.03
N GLU A 77 4.16 17.38 23.38
CA GLU A 77 2.86 17.52 24.01
C GLU A 77 2.66 16.40 25.07
N PRO A 78 1.76 16.58 26.05
CA PRO A 78 1.48 15.54 27.05
C PRO A 78 1.19 14.16 26.43
N ASP A 79 0.56 14.14 25.25
CA ASP A 79 0.18 12.93 24.52
C ASP A 79 1.30 12.37 23.60
N ASP A 80 2.44 13.06 23.46
CA ASP A 80 3.62 12.57 22.73
C ASP A 80 4.48 11.60 23.56
N SER A 81 4.03 11.28 24.78
CA SER A 81 4.66 10.31 25.66
C SER A 81 4.67 8.92 25.02
N LEU A 82 5.81 8.23 25.03
CA LEU A 82 5.83 6.81 24.71
C LEU A 82 4.98 6.03 25.75
N PRO A 83 4.20 5.01 25.32
CA PRO A 83 3.45 4.17 26.25
C PRO A 83 4.35 3.38 27.21
#